data_AF-A0A2V5QWJ4-F1
#
_entry.id   AF-A0A2V5QWJ4-F1
#
_cell.length_a   1.000
_cell.length_b   1.000
_cell.length_c   1.000
_cell.angle_alpha   90.00
_cell.angle_beta   90.00
_cell.angle_gamma   90.00
#
_symmetry.space_group_name_H-M   'P 1'
#
loop_
_entity.id
_entity.type
_entity.pdbx_description
1 polymer ?
#
loop_
_entity_poly.entity_id
_entity_poly.type
_entity_poly.pdbx_seq_one_letter_code
_entity_poly.pdbx_strand_id
1 'polypeptide(L)'
;LPIILAVCAVTGLVGINYMVICRHFPDGGGVYSAARSQGRALAVIGALLLVADLTVTAALSGWSALAYITSGAEHIVWIKLLRDHIPLTTIGVLLIMGLINYFGPKHSGTFAVALAIPTVLVVVALIAISAPHLTTHFLEPRHESLGTVWVQFVGVILALSGAESIANLTGVMKLDPGSTMEHPSVARESLKAIAPVAIEVVFGTALLGWAMLSLPQALGKTLHLTTRSDVALVLQQRSEDMLRFMGEQFAAATFSAAMGNVFGWIVGIVFFLLLLSAANTAIVAMIGLFYMMARDREMPRQF
;
A
#
# COMPACT_ATOMS: atom_id res chain seq x y z
N LEU A 1 2.26 -18.59 -7.97
CA LEU A 1 0.82 -18.41 -8.27
C LEU A 1 -0.12 -18.60 -7.07
N PRO A 2 -0.07 -19.71 -6.30
CA PRO A 2 -1.13 -20.00 -5.30
C PRO A 2 -1.22 -18.97 -4.17
N ILE A 3 -0.09 -18.45 -3.68
CA ILE A 3 -0.07 -17.39 -2.64
C ILE A 3 -0.70 -16.10 -3.18
N ILE A 4 -0.35 -15.69 -4.40
CA ILE A 4 -0.88 -14.45 -5.00
C ILE A 4 -2.40 -14.54 -5.18
N LEU A 5 -2.90 -15.69 -5.66
CA LEU A 5 -4.34 -15.92 -5.81
C LEU A 5 -5.05 -15.94 -4.45
N ALA A 6 -4.45 -16.58 -3.44
CA ALA A 6 -4.99 -16.59 -2.08
C ALA A 6 -5.08 -15.18 -1.49
N VAL A 7 -4.02 -14.38 -1.66
CA VAL A 7 -4.00 -12.96 -1.24
C VAL A 7 -5.11 -12.21 -1.96
N CYS A 8 -5.20 -12.31 -3.29
CA CYS A 8 -6.22 -11.64 -4.09
C CYS A 8 -7.65 -12.01 -3.64
N ALA A 9 -7.89 -13.28 -3.32
CA ALA A 9 -9.17 -13.75 -2.81
C ALA A 9 -9.48 -13.14 -1.43
N VAL A 10 -8.50 -13.10 -0.51
CA VAL A 10 -8.66 -12.44 0.78
C VAL A 10 -8.88 -10.94 0.62
N THR A 11 -8.13 -10.26 -0.24
CA THR A 11 -8.32 -8.83 -0.52
C THR A 11 -9.72 -8.52 -1.03
N GLY A 12 -10.19 -9.29 -2.02
CA GLY A 12 -11.53 -9.13 -2.56
C GLY A 12 -12.61 -9.36 -1.49
N LEU A 13 -12.45 -10.41 -0.68
CA LEU A 13 -13.36 -10.72 0.42
C LEU A 13 -13.39 -9.61 1.49
N VAL A 14 -12.22 -9.10 1.88
CA VAL A 14 -12.08 -7.99 2.84
C VAL A 14 -12.76 -6.74 2.29
N GLY A 15 -12.53 -6.40 1.02
CA GLY A 15 -13.22 -5.28 0.36
C GLY A 15 -14.74 -5.43 0.38
N ILE A 16 -15.25 -6.63 0.08
CA ILE A 16 -16.69 -6.93 0.15
C ILE A 16 -17.23 -6.75 1.58
N ASN A 17 -16.51 -7.26 2.58
CA ASN A 17 -16.90 -7.12 3.97
C ASN A 17 -16.94 -5.64 4.40
N TYR A 18 -15.97 -4.82 3.98
CA TYR A 18 -16.00 -3.39 4.27
C TYR A 18 -17.18 -2.67 3.61
N MET A 19 -17.57 -3.05 2.38
CA MET A 19 -18.77 -2.51 1.73
C MET A 19 -20.05 -2.85 2.53
N VAL A 20 -20.12 -4.06 3.11
CA VAL A 20 -21.23 -4.46 3.98
C VAL A 20 -21.20 -3.67 5.31
N ILE A 21 -20.03 -3.49 5.92
CA ILE A 21 -19.89 -2.74 7.17
C ILE A 21 -20.32 -1.28 6.97
N CYS A 22 -19.83 -0.61 5.92
CA CYS A 22 -20.17 0.78 5.63
C CYS A 22 -21.68 0.99 5.42
N ARG A 23 -22.38 -0.02 4.87
CA ARG A 23 -23.83 0.00 4.73
C ARG A 23 -24.58 -0.04 6.07
N HIS A 24 -24.05 -0.73 7.07
CA HIS A 24 -24.70 -0.88 8.38
C HIS A 24 -24.25 0.20 9.39
N PHE A 25 -23.07 0.80 9.19
CA PHE A 25 -22.48 1.79 10.08
C PHE A 25 -22.14 3.11 9.34
N PRO A 26 -23.16 3.88 8.94
CA PRO A 26 -22.97 5.12 8.18
C PRO A 26 -22.24 6.22 8.96
N ASP A 27 -22.49 6.34 10.27
CA ASP A 27 -21.90 7.36 11.15
C ASP A 27 -20.47 7.06 11.61
N GLY A 28 -19.89 5.95 11.14
CA GLY A 28 -18.52 5.54 11.45
C GLY A 28 -18.33 4.04 11.18
N GLY A 29 -17.95 3.69 9.95
CA GLY A 29 -17.67 2.33 9.50
C GLY A 29 -16.32 1.80 9.96
N GLY A 30 -15.58 2.60 10.73
CA GLY A 30 -14.33 2.21 11.36
C GLY A 30 -14.50 1.13 12.42
N VAL A 31 -13.43 0.35 12.64
CA VAL A 31 -13.43 -0.78 13.58
C VAL A 31 -13.86 -0.34 14.99
N TYR A 32 -13.44 0.85 15.42
CA TYR A 32 -13.78 1.39 16.74
C TYR A 32 -15.29 1.63 16.92
N SER A 33 -15.89 2.41 16.02
CA SER A 33 -17.30 2.81 16.10
C SER A 33 -18.25 1.63 15.88
N ALA A 34 -17.92 0.73 14.95
CA ALA A 34 -18.69 -0.49 14.73
C ALA A 34 -18.63 -1.43 15.96
N ALA A 35 -17.42 -1.68 16.51
CA ALA A 35 -17.25 -2.55 17.67
C ALA A 35 -17.87 -1.97 18.96
N ARG A 36 -17.93 -0.65 19.09
CA ARG A 36 -18.55 0.02 20.25
C ARG A 36 -20.03 -0.28 20.41
N SER A 37 -20.75 -0.50 19.30
CA SER A 37 -22.15 -0.93 19.35
C SER A 37 -22.33 -2.29 20.04
N GLN A 38 -21.31 -3.14 20.00
CA GLN A 38 -21.33 -4.48 20.59
C GLN A 38 -20.75 -4.52 22.01
N GLY A 39 -19.78 -3.65 22.31
CA GLY A 39 -19.25 -3.52 23.66
C GLY A 39 -18.04 -2.60 23.76
N ARG A 40 -17.93 -1.94 24.91
CA ARG A 40 -16.83 -1.01 25.22
C ARG A 40 -15.45 -1.68 25.13
N ALA A 41 -15.30 -2.86 25.70
CA ALA A 41 -14.03 -3.59 25.68
C ALA A 41 -13.60 -3.97 24.25
N LEU A 42 -14.54 -4.40 23.41
CA LEU A 42 -14.27 -4.73 22.01
C LEU A 42 -13.83 -3.49 21.22
N ALA A 43 -14.45 -2.33 21.48
CA ALA A 43 -14.05 -1.07 20.87
C ALA A 43 -12.60 -0.70 21.22
N VAL A 44 -12.25 -0.76 22.51
CA VAL A 44 -10.88 -0.43 22.96
C VAL A 44 -9.85 -1.39 22.37
N ILE A 45 -10.13 -2.70 22.36
CA ILE A 45 -9.25 -3.68 21.71
C ILE A 45 -9.08 -3.38 20.22
N GLY A 46 -10.19 -3.13 19.52
CA GLY A 46 -10.19 -2.76 18.11
C GLY A 46 -9.34 -1.51 17.84
N ALA A 47 -9.53 -0.46 18.64
CA ALA A 47 -8.75 0.76 18.50
C ALA A 47 -7.25 0.55 18.78
N LEU A 48 -6.87 -0.23 19.80
CA LEU A 48 -5.45 -0.52 20.06
C LEU A 48 -4.81 -1.29 18.91
N LEU A 49 -5.54 -2.24 18.30
CA LEU A 49 -5.09 -2.94 17.10
C LEU A 49 -4.92 -1.98 15.91
N LEU A 50 -5.85 -1.03 15.73
CA LEU A 50 -5.72 0.00 14.70
C LEU A 50 -4.53 0.92 14.93
N VAL A 51 -4.26 1.33 16.17
CA VAL A 51 -3.08 2.12 16.50
C VAL A 51 -1.80 1.37 16.11
N ALA A 52 -1.73 0.07 16.41
CA ALA A 52 -0.60 -0.76 16.01
C ALA A 52 -0.47 -0.84 14.48
N ASP A 53 -1.57 -1.09 13.77
CA ASP A 53 -1.58 -1.20 12.30
C ASP A 53 -1.16 0.11 11.62
N LEU A 54 -1.73 1.24 12.04
CA LEU A 54 -1.40 2.56 11.48
C LEU A 54 0.05 2.97 11.80
N THR A 55 0.58 2.60 12.97
CA THR A 55 1.99 2.85 13.31
C THR A 55 2.92 2.05 12.41
N VAL A 56 2.64 0.76 12.22
CA VAL A 56 3.42 -0.11 11.32
C VAL A 56 3.30 0.37 9.87
N THR A 57 2.11 0.78 9.45
CA THR A 57 1.86 1.32 8.10
C THR A 57 2.65 2.59 7.85
N ALA A 58 2.67 3.54 8.80
CA ALA A 58 3.47 4.75 8.68
C ALA A 58 4.97 4.45 8.61
N ALA A 59 5.46 3.53 9.46
CA ALA A 59 6.86 3.13 9.49
C ALA A 59 7.31 2.42 8.19
N LEU A 60 6.57 1.40 7.76
CA LEU A 60 6.88 0.63 6.55
C LEU A 60 6.74 1.49 5.29
N SER A 61 5.71 2.33 5.19
CA SER A 61 5.54 3.20 4.03
C SER A 61 6.64 4.26 3.98
N GLY A 62 7.02 4.86 5.12
CA GLY A 62 8.14 5.79 5.20
C GLY A 62 9.48 5.15 4.81
N TRP A 63 9.75 3.93 5.30
CA TRP A 63 10.93 3.15 4.94
C TRP A 63 10.97 2.87 3.44
N SER A 64 9.92 2.27 2.90
CA SER A 64 9.83 1.89 1.49
C SER A 64 9.89 3.12 0.58
N ALA A 65 9.29 4.24 0.96
CA ALA A 65 9.41 5.48 0.19
C ALA A 65 10.89 5.85 -0.01
N LEU A 66 11.65 5.91 1.09
CA LEU A 66 13.07 6.24 1.04
C LEU A 66 13.88 5.19 0.28
N ALA A 67 13.56 3.91 0.41
CA ALA A 67 14.20 2.86 -0.38
C ALA A 67 14.00 3.09 -1.88
N TYR A 68 12.78 3.43 -2.34
CA TYR A 68 12.49 3.65 -3.77
C TYR A 68 13.25 4.82 -4.40
N ILE A 69 13.42 5.93 -3.67
CA ILE A 69 14.12 7.12 -4.19
C ILE A 69 15.65 7.01 -4.08
N THR A 70 16.15 6.34 -3.03
CA THR A 70 17.60 6.16 -2.81
C THR A 70 18.20 5.09 -3.71
N SER A 71 17.43 4.04 -4.03
CA SER A 71 17.83 3.00 -4.99
C SER A 71 18.21 3.67 -6.32
N GLY A 72 19.39 3.39 -6.88
CA GLY A 72 19.83 3.95 -8.16
C GLY A 72 20.40 5.39 -8.14
N ALA A 73 20.35 6.09 -7.00
CA ALA A 73 21.03 7.37 -6.80
C ALA A 73 22.28 7.28 -5.91
N GLU A 74 22.76 6.07 -5.62
CA GLU A 74 23.87 5.80 -4.69
C GLU A 74 25.22 6.39 -5.11
N HIS A 75 25.34 6.83 -6.36
CA HIS A 75 26.50 7.57 -6.84
C HIS A 75 26.63 8.96 -6.18
N ILE A 76 25.55 9.49 -5.61
CA ILE A 76 25.53 10.76 -4.89
C ILE A 76 25.81 10.49 -3.41
N VAL A 77 26.90 11.05 -2.88
CA VAL A 77 27.38 10.83 -1.50
C VAL A 77 26.29 11.06 -0.45
N TRP A 78 25.52 12.13 -0.57
CA TRP A 78 24.43 12.44 0.36
C TRP A 78 23.31 11.39 0.32
N ILE A 79 22.94 10.91 -0.87
CA ILE A 79 21.87 9.91 -1.01
C ILE A 79 22.34 8.54 -0.50
N LYS A 80 23.61 8.22 -0.71
CA LYS A 80 24.23 7.03 -0.10
C LYS A 80 24.20 7.12 1.42
N LEU A 81 24.54 8.27 2.02
CA LEU A 81 24.45 8.46 3.47
C LEU A 81 23.01 8.26 4.00
N LEU A 82 22.01 8.77 3.28
CA LEU A 82 20.59 8.55 3.58
C LEU A 82 20.23 7.05 3.51
N ARG A 83 20.78 6.33 2.54
CA ARG A 83 20.56 4.88 2.35
C ARG A 83 21.25 4.04 3.41
N ASP A 84 22.47 4.40 3.81
CA ASP A 84 23.21 3.72 4.87
C ASP A 84 22.51 3.91 6.23
N HIS A 85 21.75 5.01 6.39
CA HIS A 85 21.02 5.36 7.61
C HIS A 85 19.50 5.47 7.39
N ILE A 86 18.90 4.60 6.57
CA ILE A 86 17.44 4.60 6.31
C ILE A 86 16.61 4.66 7.60
N PRO A 87 16.91 3.94 8.70
CA PRO A 87 16.11 4.05 9.92
C PRO A 87 16.03 5.48 10.45
N LEU A 88 17.18 6.18 10.53
CA LEU A 88 17.24 7.55 11.04
C LEU A 88 16.58 8.54 10.08
N THR A 89 16.79 8.37 8.77
CA THR A 89 16.13 9.21 7.76
C THR A 89 14.61 9.01 7.78
N THR A 90 14.13 7.78 7.96
CA THR A 90 12.69 7.47 8.08
C THR A 90 12.09 8.16 9.30
N ILE A 91 12.75 8.08 10.47
CA ILE A 91 12.31 8.79 11.68
C ILE A 91 12.24 10.30 11.41
N GLY A 92 13.27 10.87 10.79
CA GLY A 92 13.30 12.30 10.44
C GLY A 92 12.15 12.71 9.54
N VAL A 93 11.86 11.93 8.50
CA VAL A 93 10.74 12.18 7.58
C VAL A 93 9.40 12.08 8.30
N LEU A 94 9.19 11.05 9.13
CA LEU A 94 7.93 10.89 9.88
C LEU A 94 7.74 12.00 10.91
N LEU A 95 8.80 12.48 11.57
CA LEU A 95 8.74 13.63 12.47
C LEU A 95 8.35 14.91 11.72
N ILE A 96 8.94 15.16 10.54
CA ILE A 96 8.58 16.29 9.69
C ILE A 96 7.11 16.19 9.26
N MET A 97 6.65 15.00 8.87
CA MET A 97 5.26 14.78 8.49
C MET A 97 4.31 15.00 9.68
N GLY A 98 4.68 14.53 10.88
CA GLY A 98 3.94 14.82 12.11
C GLY A 98 3.85 16.31 12.38
N LEU A 99 4.95 17.05 12.21
CA LEU A 99 4.99 18.51 12.34
C LEU A 99 4.14 19.21 11.29
N ILE A 100 4.12 18.74 10.05
CA ILE A 100 3.25 19.29 9.00
C ILE A 100 1.78 19.08 9.36
N ASN A 101 1.41 17.87 9.82
CA ASN A 101 0.03 17.56 10.20
C ASN A 101 -0.43 18.32 11.45
N TYR A 102 0.49 18.80 12.29
CA TYR A 102 0.18 19.68 13.42
C TYR A 102 -0.50 20.99 12.97
N PHE A 103 -0.15 21.53 11.79
CA PHE A 103 -0.80 22.73 11.23
C PHE A 103 -2.16 22.45 10.57
N GLY A 104 -2.60 21.19 10.56
CA GLY A 104 -3.94 20.76 10.15
C GLY A 104 -3.98 20.06 8.78
N PRO A 105 -4.93 19.13 8.57
CA PRO A 105 -4.99 18.24 7.40
C PRO A 105 -5.56 18.90 6.13
N LYS A 106 -5.81 20.22 6.14
CA LYS A 106 -6.64 20.94 5.14
C LYS A 106 -6.22 20.70 3.68
N HIS A 107 -4.93 20.49 3.43
CA HIS A 107 -4.39 20.30 2.07
C HIS A 107 -3.99 18.85 1.75
N SER A 108 -4.07 17.93 2.72
CA SER A 108 -3.60 16.55 2.55
C SER A 108 -4.45 15.76 1.55
N GLY A 109 -5.77 15.95 1.57
CA GLY A 109 -6.69 15.25 0.66
C GLY A 109 -6.48 15.58 -0.82
N THR A 110 -6.28 16.86 -1.17
CA THR A 110 -6.00 17.28 -2.56
C THR A 110 -4.65 16.74 -3.04
N PHE A 111 -3.66 16.70 -2.17
CA PHE A 111 -2.34 16.13 -2.49
C PHE A 111 -2.43 14.63 -2.77
N ALA A 112 -3.20 13.89 -1.98
CA ALA A 112 -3.41 12.45 -2.20
C ALA A 112 -4.04 12.16 -3.58
N VAL A 113 -5.05 12.93 -3.99
CA VAL A 113 -5.67 12.77 -5.33
C VAL A 113 -4.67 13.09 -6.44
N ALA A 114 -3.90 14.16 -6.29
CA ALA A 114 -2.89 14.57 -7.27
C ALA A 114 -1.80 13.50 -7.47
N LEU A 115 -1.48 12.73 -6.43
CA LEU A 115 -0.51 11.62 -6.49
C LEU A 115 -1.12 10.31 -6.98
N ALA A 116 -2.39 10.04 -6.70
CA ALA A 116 -3.05 8.81 -7.12
C ALA A 116 -3.10 8.65 -8.65
N ILE A 117 -3.38 9.73 -9.39
CA ILE A 117 -3.49 9.68 -10.86
C ILE A 117 -2.16 9.23 -11.53
N PRO A 118 -1.01 9.87 -11.26
CA PRO A 118 0.29 9.38 -11.74
C PRO A 118 0.58 7.93 -11.37
N THR A 119 0.21 7.50 -10.16
CA THR A 119 0.43 6.12 -9.71
C THR A 119 -0.35 5.13 -10.56
N VAL A 120 -1.65 5.35 -10.76
CA VAL A 120 -2.49 4.48 -11.61
C VAL A 120 -1.89 4.39 -13.02
N LEU A 121 -1.51 5.54 -13.60
CA LEU A 121 -0.90 5.59 -14.93
C LEU A 121 0.40 4.78 -15.01
N VAL A 122 1.27 4.92 -14.02
CA VAL A 122 2.54 4.18 -13.96
C VAL A 122 2.30 2.68 -13.77
N VAL A 123 1.35 2.29 -12.92
CA VAL A 123 0.99 0.87 -12.70
C VAL A 123 0.43 0.26 -13.98
N VAL A 124 -0.49 0.94 -14.66
CA VAL A 124 -1.05 0.49 -15.95
C VAL A 124 0.05 0.38 -17.01
N ALA A 125 0.94 1.37 -17.11
CA ALA A 125 2.07 1.33 -18.03
C ALA A 125 3.03 0.17 -17.72
N LEU A 126 3.34 -0.06 -16.44
CA LEU A 126 4.19 -1.16 -15.98
C LEU A 126 3.59 -2.51 -16.36
N ILE A 127 2.28 -2.70 -16.12
CA ILE A 127 1.56 -3.92 -16.51
C ILE A 127 1.58 -4.09 -18.03
N ALA A 128 1.31 -3.03 -18.80
CA ALA A 128 1.29 -3.08 -20.26
C ALA A 128 2.66 -3.45 -20.86
N ILE A 129 3.76 -2.88 -20.34
CA ILE A 129 5.13 -3.19 -20.77
C ILE A 129 5.54 -4.61 -20.33
N SER A 130 5.03 -5.08 -19.19
CA SER A 130 5.30 -6.43 -18.69
C SER A 130 4.50 -7.51 -19.43
N ALA A 131 3.32 -7.18 -19.96
CA ALA A 131 2.39 -8.13 -20.58
C ALA A 131 3.00 -9.04 -21.69
N PRO A 132 3.79 -8.53 -22.66
CA PRO A 132 4.42 -9.37 -23.68
C PRO A 132 5.52 -10.30 -23.12
N HIS A 133 5.98 -10.03 -21.90
CA HIS A 133 7.04 -10.77 -21.22
C HIS A 133 6.50 -11.75 -20.18
N LEU A 134 5.18 -11.84 -19.99
CA LEU A 134 4.58 -12.76 -19.04
C LEU A 134 4.77 -14.20 -19.51
N THR A 135 5.29 -15.03 -18.62
CA THR A 135 5.52 -16.45 -18.87
C THR A 135 5.00 -17.30 -17.73
N THR A 136 4.59 -18.52 -18.04
CA THR A 136 4.22 -19.54 -17.05
C THR A 136 5.36 -20.51 -16.75
N HIS A 137 6.51 -20.37 -17.43
CA HIS A 137 7.62 -21.33 -17.36
C HIS A 137 8.32 -21.37 -15.98
N PHE A 138 8.27 -20.27 -15.23
CA PHE A 138 8.88 -20.18 -13.89
C PHE A 138 7.88 -20.42 -12.74
N LEU A 139 6.70 -20.98 -13.04
CA LEU A 139 5.69 -21.37 -12.04
C LEU A 139 6.05 -22.72 -11.42
N GLU A 140 7.26 -22.87 -10.89
CA GLU A 140 7.58 -24.06 -10.12
C GLU A 140 6.93 -23.93 -8.73
N PRO A 141 6.11 -24.90 -8.29
CA PRO A 141 5.58 -24.92 -6.93
C PRO A 141 6.73 -24.86 -5.93
N ARG A 142 6.64 -23.94 -4.96
CA ARG A 142 7.69 -23.77 -3.97
C ARG A 142 7.68 -24.97 -3.04
N HIS A 143 8.75 -25.76 -3.05
CA HIS A 143 8.95 -26.90 -2.15
C HIS A 143 9.42 -26.42 -0.77
N GLU A 144 8.68 -25.49 -0.17
CA GLU A 144 8.96 -24.96 1.16
C GLU A 144 8.01 -25.55 2.21
N SER A 145 8.45 -25.50 3.47
CA SER A 145 7.61 -25.92 4.60
C SER A 145 6.34 -25.07 4.69
N LEU A 146 5.24 -25.65 5.18
CA LEU A 146 3.98 -24.94 5.39
C LEU A 146 4.15 -23.68 6.25
N GLY A 147 5.05 -23.71 7.24
CA GLY A 147 5.37 -22.56 8.09
C GLY A 147 5.94 -21.39 7.29
N THR A 148 6.88 -21.66 6.37
CA THR A 148 7.48 -20.61 5.53
C THR A 148 6.45 -20.00 4.58
N VAL A 149 5.61 -20.83 3.96
CA VAL A 149 4.51 -20.39 3.08
C VAL A 149 3.50 -19.52 3.86
N TRP A 150 3.19 -19.89 5.11
CA TRP A 150 2.31 -19.12 5.97
C TRP A 150 2.89 -17.73 6.29
N VAL A 151 4.18 -17.65 6.68
CA VAL A 151 4.84 -16.36 6.94
C VAL A 151 4.86 -15.49 5.70
N GLN A 152 5.17 -16.05 4.52
CA GLN A 152 5.12 -15.33 3.25
C GLN A 152 3.70 -14.82 2.94
N PHE A 153 2.68 -15.65 3.15
CA PHE A 153 1.28 -15.26 2.95
C PHE A 153 0.86 -14.11 3.87
N VAL A 154 1.11 -14.24 5.18
CA VAL A 154 0.77 -13.19 6.18
C VAL A 154 1.55 -11.90 5.89
N GLY A 155 2.81 -11.98 5.46
CA GLY A 155 3.60 -10.81 5.08
C GLY A 155 2.97 -10.01 3.94
N VAL A 156 2.30 -10.67 2.98
CA VAL A 156 1.61 -9.97 1.88
C VAL A 156 0.28 -9.34 2.36
N ILE A 157 -0.37 -9.89 3.39
CA ILE A 157 -1.62 -9.33 3.94
C ILE A 157 -1.41 -7.91 4.49
N LEU A 158 -0.20 -7.57 4.97
CA LEU A 158 0.13 -6.20 5.39
C LEU A 158 -0.14 -5.16 4.29
N ALA A 159 -0.09 -5.55 3.01
CA ALA A 159 -0.43 -4.67 1.90
C ALA A 159 -1.93 -4.30 1.83
N LEU A 160 -2.80 -4.94 2.63
CA LEU A 160 -4.25 -4.75 2.63
C LEU A 160 -4.75 -3.71 3.63
N SER A 161 -3.88 -3.21 4.51
CA SER A 161 -4.23 -2.22 5.55
C SER A 161 -4.95 -0.98 4.99
N GLY A 162 -4.62 -0.54 3.77
CA GLY A 162 -5.20 0.65 3.15
C GLY A 162 -6.73 0.64 2.96
N ALA A 163 -7.39 -0.52 2.88
CA ALA A 163 -8.85 -0.59 2.71
C ALA A 163 -9.61 -0.04 3.94
N GLU A 164 -9.00 -0.16 5.12
CA GLU A 164 -9.55 0.31 6.39
C GLU A 164 -9.63 1.85 6.46
N SER A 165 -8.69 2.53 5.79
CA SER A 165 -8.70 4.00 5.69
C SER A 165 -9.95 4.55 4.99
N ILE A 166 -10.53 3.81 4.04
CA ILE A 166 -11.77 4.22 3.37
C ILE A 166 -12.98 4.05 4.32
N ALA A 167 -13.02 2.95 5.06
CA ALA A 167 -14.09 2.67 6.02
C ALA A 167 -14.11 3.65 7.20
N ASN A 168 -12.95 4.18 7.58
CA ASN A 168 -12.85 5.23 8.60
C ASN A 168 -13.41 6.59 8.16
N LEU A 169 -13.69 6.79 6.87
CA LEU A 169 -14.22 8.04 6.31
C LEU A 169 -15.73 8.05 6.05
N THR A 170 -16.48 7.00 6.42
CA THR A 170 -17.92 6.94 6.12
C THR A 170 -18.72 8.11 6.69
N GLY A 171 -18.33 8.61 7.87
CA GLY A 171 -19.01 9.73 8.53
C GLY A 171 -18.91 11.07 7.78
N VAL A 172 -18.03 11.17 6.79
CA VAL A 172 -17.90 12.34 5.90
C VAL A 172 -18.29 12.01 4.45
N MET A 173 -18.74 10.79 4.18
CA MET A 173 -19.24 10.42 2.85
C MET A 173 -20.58 11.10 2.58
N LYS A 174 -20.82 11.39 1.30
CA LYS A 174 -22.10 11.90 0.86
C LYS A 174 -23.19 10.85 1.13
N LEU A 175 -24.28 11.30 1.74
CA LEU A 175 -25.47 10.50 1.97
C LEU A 175 -26.11 10.05 0.65
N ASP A 176 -26.62 8.82 0.64
CA ASP A 176 -27.34 8.24 -0.49
C ASP A 176 -28.61 9.07 -0.80
N PRO A 177 -29.04 9.16 -2.07
CA PRO A 177 -30.24 9.91 -2.42
C PRO A 177 -31.48 9.44 -1.64
N GLY A 178 -32.16 10.38 -0.99
CA GLY A 178 -33.35 10.08 -0.17
C GLY A 178 -33.06 9.67 1.28
N SER A 179 -31.79 9.67 1.71
CA SER A 179 -31.45 9.53 3.13
C SER A 179 -31.30 10.91 3.80
N THR A 180 -31.56 10.95 5.10
CA THR A 180 -31.48 12.15 5.94
C THR A 180 -30.42 11.95 7.02
N MET A 181 -30.02 13.01 7.71
CA MET A 181 -29.11 12.89 8.87
C MET A 181 -29.73 12.10 10.04
N GLU A 182 -31.05 11.92 10.08
CA GLU A 182 -31.73 11.12 11.10
C GLU A 182 -31.72 9.62 10.76
N HIS A 183 -31.70 9.28 9.46
CA HIS A 183 -31.57 7.93 8.94
C HIS A 183 -30.48 7.88 7.86
N PRO A 184 -29.20 8.01 8.27
CA PRO A 184 -28.10 8.13 7.33
C PRO A 184 -27.90 6.80 6.60
N SER A 185 -27.61 6.87 5.29
CA SER A 185 -27.23 5.72 4.50
C SER A 185 -26.14 6.12 3.51
N VAL A 186 -25.08 5.32 3.45
CA VAL A 186 -23.92 5.54 2.55
C VAL A 186 -23.62 4.28 1.73
N ALA A 187 -24.61 3.41 1.56
CA ALA A 187 -24.41 2.11 0.92
C ALA A 187 -23.98 2.24 -0.53
N ARG A 188 -24.61 3.14 -1.29
CA ARG A 188 -24.30 3.37 -2.70
C ARG A 188 -22.99 4.12 -2.87
N GLU A 189 -22.76 5.15 -2.07
CA GLU A 189 -21.53 5.94 -2.18
C GLU A 189 -20.29 5.18 -1.68
N SER A 190 -20.38 4.40 -0.60
CA SER A 190 -19.29 3.52 -0.15
C SER A 190 -18.98 2.43 -1.17
N LEU A 191 -20.00 1.83 -1.81
CA LEU A 191 -19.81 0.85 -2.88
C LEU A 191 -19.02 1.46 -4.06
N LYS A 192 -19.40 2.66 -4.49
CA LYS A 192 -18.70 3.37 -5.59
C LYS A 192 -17.26 3.74 -5.23
N ALA A 193 -16.96 3.98 -3.96
CA ALA A 193 -15.62 4.30 -3.51
C ALA A 193 -14.73 3.05 -3.36
N ILE A 194 -15.24 1.98 -2.74
CA ILE A 194 -14.45 0.80 -2.39
C ILE A 194 -14.29 -0.15 -3.59
N ALA A 195 -15.34 -0.37 -4.39
CA ALA A 195 -15.31 -1.39 -5.43
C ALA A 195 -14.24 -1.16 -6.51
N PRO A 196 -14.04 0.06 -7.07
CA PRO A 196 -13.00 0.29 -8.07
C PRO A 196 -11.60 0.03 -7.51
N VAL A 197 -11.34 0.49 -6.28
CA VAL A 197 -10.06 0.30 -5.61
C VAL A 197 -9.81 -1.18 -5.31
N ALA A 198 -10.81 -1.90 -4.79
CA ALA A 198 -10.69 -3.33 -4.53
C ALA A 198 -10.41 -4.13 -5.81
N ILE A 199 -11.10 -3.82 -6.91
CA ILE A 199 -10.86 -4.42 -8.23
C ILE A 199 -9.43 -4.09 -8.68
N GLU A 200 -9.03 -2.82 -8.66
CA GLU A 200 -7.70 -2.38 -9.08
C GLU A 200 -6.58 -3.08 -8.28
N VAL A 201 -6.70 -3.13 -6.96
CA VAL A 201 -5.70 -3.77 -6.09
C VAL A 201 -5.64 -5.28 -6.33
N VAL A 202 -6.79 -5.96 -6.48
CA VAL A 202 -6.83 -7.40 -6.75
C VAL A 202 -6.18 -7.73 -8.10
N PHE A 203 -6.61 -7.06 -9.18
CA PHE A 203 -6.05 -7.32 -10.51
C PHE A 203 -4.60 -6.84 -10.62
N GLY A 204 -4.28 -5.68 -10.06
CA GLY A 204 -2.92 -5.14 -10.01
C GLY A 204 -1.96 -6.07 -9.28
N THR A 205 -2.35 -6.57 -8.09
CA THR A 205 -1.53 -7.53 -7.33
C THR A 205 -1.35 -8.84 -8.09
N ALA A 206 -2.40 -9.36 -8.72
CA ALA A 206 -2.32 -10.58 -9.52
C ALA A 206 -1.36 -10.43 -10.71
N LEU A 207 -1.50 -9.34 -11.48
CA LEU A 207 -0.73 -9.08 -12.68
C LEU A 207 0.73 -8.72 -12.37
N LEU A 208 0.98 -7.86 -11.38
CA LEU A 208 2.32 -7.51 -10.95
C LEU A 208 3.03 -8.69 -10.28
N GLY A 209 2.31 -9.48 -9.49
CA GLY A 209 2.85 -10.72 -8.92
C GLY A 209 3.23 -11.74 -10.00
N TRP A 210 2.46 -11.84 -11.08
CA TRP A 210 2.82 -12.68 -12.23
C TRP A 210 4.01 -12.09 -13.02
N ALA A 211 4.06 -10.77 -13.21
CA ALA A 211 5.21 -10.11 -13.81
C ALA A 211 6.49 -10.35 -12.99
N MET A 212 6.42 -10.29 -11.66
CA MET A 212 7.55 -10.61 -10.78
C MET A 212 8.04 -12.05 -10.96
N LEU A 213 7.13 -13.03 -11.13
CA LEU A 213 7.50 -14.41 -11.43
C LEU A 213 8.13 -14.58 -12.83
N SER A 214 7.82 -13.68 -13.76
CA SER A 214 8.35 -13.68 -15.14
C SER A 214 9.66 -12.92 -15.27
N LEU A 215 10.07 -12.17 -14.23
CA LEU A 215 11.25 -11.32 -14.21
C LEU A 215 12.58 -12.05 -14.53
N PRO A 216 12.82 -13.32 -14.12
CA PRO A 216 14.03 -14.06 -14.51
C PRO A 216 14.26 -14.12 -16.02
N GLN A 217 13.19 -14.16 -16.83
CA GLN A 217 13.29 -14.16 -18.29
C GLN A 217 13.82 -12.82 -18.83
N ALA A 218 13.34 -11.71 -18.26
CA ALA A 218 13.82 -10.38 -18.63
C ALA A 218 15.28 -10.20 -18.22
N LEU A 219 15.65 -10.65 -17.01
CA LEU A 219 17.03 -10.61 -16.52
C LEU A 219 18.02 -11.41 -17.38
N GLY A 220 17.60 -12.55 -17.91
CA GLY A 220 18.41 -13.32 -18.86
C GLY A 220 18.69 -12.57 -20.17
N LYS A 221 17.78 -11.67 -20.59
CA LYS A 221 17.96 -10.84 -21.79
C LYS A 221 18.75 -9.56 -21.52
N THR A 222 18.55 -8.93 -20.37
CA THR A 222 19.12 -7.60 -20.06
C THR A 222 20.47 -7.68 -19.36
N LEU A 223 20.63 -8.58 -18.40
CA LEU A 223 21.81 -8.74 -17.56
C LEU A 223 22.58 -10.04 -17.85
N HIS A 224 22.11 -10.85 -18.81
CA HIS A 224 22.68 -12.16 -19.16
C HIS A 224 22.80 -13.13 -17.96
N LEU A 225 21.91 -12.98 -16.97
CA LEU A 225 21.87 -13.85 -15.80
C LEU A 225 21.16 -15.16 -16.16
N THR A 226 21.92 -16.25 -16.25
CA THR A 226 21.40 -17.58 -16.58
C THR A 226 21.27 -18.51 -15.38
N THR A 227 21.98 -18.22 -14.28
CA THR A 227 22.01 -19.07 -13.09
C THR A 227 20.92 -18.69 -12.10
N ARG A 228 20.20 -19.67 -11.54
CA ARG A 228 19.13 -19.44 -10.54
C ARG A 228 19.63 -18.71 -9.28
N SER A 229 20.85 -19.00 -8.82
CA SER A 229 21.47 -18.36 -7.65
C SER A 229 21.65 -16.86 -7.83
N ASP A 230 22.14 -16.46 -9.00
CA ASP A 230 22.50 -15.07 -9.28
C ASP A 230 21.24 -14.22 -9.44
N VAL A 231 20.22 -14.79 -10.09
CA VAL A 231 18.88 -14.19 -10.17
C VAL A 231 18.29 -14.02 -8.77
N ALA A 232 18.34 -15.05 -7.92
CA ALA A 232 17.80 -14.96 -6.56
C ALA A 232 18.52 -13.89 -5.72
N LEU A 233 19.84 -13.78 -5.85
CA LEU A 233 20.65 -12.79 -5.15
C LEU A 233 20.28 -11.36 -5.57
N VAL A 234 20.13 -11.11 -6.88
CA VAL A 234 19.72 -9.79 -7.39
C VAL A 234 18.31 -9.43 -6.95
N LEU A 235 17.37 -10.40 -6.99
CA LEU A 235 16.00 -10.18 -6.50
C LEU A 235 15.95 -9.89 -5.01
N GLN A 236 16.84 -10.50 -4.21
CA GLN A 236 16.95 -10.23 -2.78
C GLN A 236 17.56 -8.84 -2.52
N GLN A 237 18.56 -8.43 -3.31
CA GLN A 237 19.16 -7.10 -3.18
C GLN A 237 18.21 -5.96 -3.60
N ARG A 238 17.30 -6.24 -4.54
CA ARG A 238 16.32 -5.28 -5.08
C ARG A 238 14.90 -5.53 -4.57
N SER A 239 14.76 -6.22 -3.44
CA SER A 239 13.43 -6.52 -2.86
C SER A 239 12.71 -5.27 -2.37
N GLU A 240 13.47 -4.27 -1.92
CA GLU A 240 12.91 -3.03 -1.36
C GLU A 240 12.40 -2.05 -2.43
N ASP A 241 12.89 -2.15 -3.68
CA ASP A 241 12.50 -1.30 -4.81
C ASP A 241 11.99 -2.13 -6.00
N MET A 242 11.35 -3.27 -5.71
CA MET A 242 10.99 -4.29 -6.70
C MET A 242 10.22 -3.75 -7.90
N LEU A 243 9.24 -2.86 -7.72
CA LEU A 243 8.45 -2.33 -8.85
C LEU A 243 9.28 -1.41 -9.74
N ARG A 244 10.17 -0.61 -9.16
CA ARG A 244 11.15 0.20 -9.89
C ARG A 244 12.08 -0.70 -10.70
N PHE A 245 12.60 -1.76 -10.07
CA PHE A 245 13.47 -2.73 -10.73
C PHE A 245 12.74 -3.46 -11.87
N MET A 246 11.50 -3.89 -11.66
CA MET A 246 10.67 -4.49 -12.70
C MET A 246 10.47 -3.53 -13.88
N GLY A 247 10.14 -2.26 -13.61
CA GLY A 247 10.01 -1.24 -14.65
C GLY A 247 11.30 -1.09 -15.45
N GLU A 248 12.44 -1.00 -14.77
CA GLU A 248 13.75 -0.91 -15.39
C GLU A 248 14.02 -2.09 -16.33
N GLN A 249 13.82 -3.32 -15.86
CA GLN A 249 14.16 -4.53 -16.61
C GLN A 249 13.18 -4.83 -17.76
N PHE A 250 11.87 -4.68 -17.56
CA PHE A 250 10.90 -4.93 -18.62
C PHE A 250 10.93 -3.86 -19.70
N ALA A 251 11.10 -2.58 -19.35
CA ALA A 251 11.26 -1.53 -20.35
C ALA A 251 12.62 -1.63 -21.07
N ALA A 252 13.68 -2.07 -20.38
CA ALA A 252 14.96 -2.39 -21.03
C ALA A 252 14.84 -3.55 -22.03
N ALA A 253 14.12 -4.61 -21.67
CA ALA A 253 13.89 -5.76 -22.54
C ALA A 253 13.01 -5.44 -23.76
N THR A 254 12.07 -4.50 -23.62
CA THR A 254 11.12 -4.13 -24.68
C THR A 254 11.67 -3.07 -25.64
N PHE A 255 12.34 -2.05 -25.11
CA PHE A 255 12.75 -0.87 -25.87
C PHE A 255 14.26 -0.72 -25.95
N SER A 256 14.90 -0.37 -24.83
CA SER A 256 16.35 -0.18 -24.71
C SER A 256 16.75 0.04 -23.26
N ALA A 257 18.02 -0.19 -22.91
CA ALA A 257 18.55 0.04 -21.56
C ALA A 257 18.34 1.48 -21.07
N ALA A 258 18.48 2.48 -21.95
CA ALA A 258 18.23 3.88 -21.60
C ALA A 258 16.76 4.14 -21.23
N MET A 259 15.83 3.59 -22.02
CA MET A 259 14.40 3.68 -21.72
C MET A 259 14.04 2.96 -20.41
N GLY A 260 14.67 1.80 -20.17
CA GLY A 260 14.59 1.08 -18.89
C GLY A 260 14.95 1.95 -17.70
N ASN A 261 16.12 2.59 -17.75
CA ASN A 261 16.59 3.46 -16.68
C ASN A 261 15.63 4.63 -16.40
N VAL A 262 15.19 5.33 -17.46
CA VAL A 262 14.24 6.45 -17.34
C VAL A 262 12.91 5.98 -16.74
N PHE A 263 12.35 4.87 -17.24
CA PHE A 263 11.08 4.36 -16.73
C PHE A 263 11.21 3.88 -15.28
N GLY A 264 12.31 3.22 -14.92
CA GLY A 264 12.62 2.85 -13.54
C GLY A 264 12.65 4.06 -12.60
N TRP A 265 13.25 5.18 -13.02
CA TRP A 265 13.23 6.43 -12.24
C TRP A 265 11.83 7.02 -12.08
N ILE A 266 11.03 7.03 -13.14
CA ILE A 266 9.64 7.49 -13.09
C ILE A 266 8.85 6.66 -12.07
N VAL A 267 8.96 5.33 -12.14
CA VAL A 267 8.33 4.41 -11.17
C VAL A 267 8.85 4.72 -9.76
N GLY A 268 10.16 4.88 -9.59
CA GLY A 268 10.81 5.21 -8.32
C GLY A 268 10.23 6.45 -7.65
N ILE A 269 10.16 7.57 -8.39
CA ILE A 269 9.67 8.85 -7.88
C ILE A 269 8.18 8.79 -7.56
N VAL A 270 7.37 8.19 -8.43
CA VAL A 270 5.92 8.09 -8.22
C VAL A 270 5.60 7.23 -7.01
N PHE A 271 6.26 6.08 -6.83
CA PHE A 271 6.08 5.24 -5.65
C PHE A 271 6.64 5.87 -4.37
N PHE A 272 7.74 6.61 -4.45
CA PHE A 272 8.23 7.41 -3.32
C PHE A 272 7.15 8.38 -2.82
N LEU A 273 6.54 9.15 -3.71
CA LEU A 273 5.50 10.12 -3.35
C LEU A 273 4.22 9.42 -2.86
N LEU A 274 3.80 8.33 -3.50
CA LEU A 274 2.65 7.53 -3.09
C LEU A 274 2.83 7.00 -1.67
N LEU A 275 3.97 6.38 -1.37
CA LEU A 275 4.25 5.78 -0.07
C LEU A 275 4.38 6.84 1.02
N LEU A 276 4.95 8.01 0.69
CA LEU A 276 4.94 9.16 1.59
C LEU A 276 3.50 9.62 1.86
N SER A 277 2.64 9.66 0.84
CA SER A 277 1.21 9.96 1.04
C SER A 277 0.52 8.91 1.91
N ALA A 278 0.84 7.62 1.76
CA ALA A 278 0.28 6.55 2.58
C ALA A 278 0.69 6.69 4.05
N ALA A 279 1.96 7.01 4.32
CA ALA A 279 2.42 7.32 5.68
C ALA A 279 1.66 8.52 6.27
N ASN A 280 1.40 9.56 5.46
CA ASN A 280 0.63 10.71 5.90
C ASN A 280 -0.81 10.34 6.25
N THR A 281 -1.46 9.53 5.42
CA THR A 281 -2.83 9.04 5.66
C THR A 281 -2.90 8.26 6.97
N ALA A 282 -1.91 7.40 7.25
CA ALA A 282 -1.85 6.66 8.51
C ALA A 282 -1.70 7.58 9.73
N ILE A 283 -0.87 8.62 9.66
CA ILE A 283 -0.72 9.63 10.73
C ILE A 283 -2.05 10.36 10.97
N VAL A 284 -2.72 10.81 9.92
CA VAL A 284 -4.01 11.52 10.04
C VAL A 284 -5.10 10.59 10.60
N ALA A 285 -5.13 9.33 10.19
CA ALA A 285 -6.06 8.34 10.72
C ALA A 285 -5.83 8.09 12.23
N MET A 286 -4.57 8.02 12.68
CA MET A 286 -4.25 7.89 14.12
C MET A 286 -4.76 9.10 14.92
N ILE A 287 -4.60 10.32 14.42
CA ILE A 287 -5.11 11.54 15.06
C ILE A 287 -6.64 11.45 15.20
N GLY A 288 -7.35 11.06 14.13
CA GLY A 288 -8.80 10.89 14.16
C GLY A 288 -9.26 9.82 15.15
N LEU A 289 -8.55 8.70 15.22
CA LEU A 289 -8.85 7.61 16.15
C LEU A 289 -8.66 8.03 17.61
N PHE A 290 -7.56 8.70 17.94
CA PHE A 290 -7.31 9.20 19.30
C PHE A 290 -8.35 10.22 19.74
N TYR A 291 -8.75 11.13 18.84
CA TYR A 291 -9.82 12.10 19.11
C TYR A 291 -11.15 11.40 19.45
N MET A 292 -11.53 10.37 18.69
CA MET A 292 -12.75 9.59 18.98
C MET A 292 -12.68 8.90 20.35
N MET A 293 -11.55 8.25 20.67
CA MET A 293 -11.34 7.61 21.96
C MET A 293 -11.35 8.60 23.14
N ALA A 294 -10.81 9.80 22.95
CA ALA A 294 -10.78 10.85 23.97
C ALA A 294 -12.18 11.42 24.24
N ARG A 295 -12.97 11.66 23.17
CA ARG A 295 -14.39 12.05 23.27
C ARG A 295 -15.19 11.04 24.09
N ASP A 296 -14.87 9.77 23.92
CA ASP A 296 -15.50 8.65 24.60
C ASP A 296 -14.94 8.35 26.00
N ARG A 297 -13.99 9.15 26.49
CA ARG A 297 -13.31 9.01 27.79
C ARG A 297 -12.53 7.71 27.97
N GLU A 298 -12.09 7.10 26.87
CA GLU A 298 -11.12 5.99 26.89
C GLU A 298 -9.68 6.50 26.89
N MET A 299 -9.46 7.75 26.46
CA MET A 299 -8.17 8.46 26.50
C MET A 299 -8.27 9.75 27.33
N PRO A 300 -7.13 10.32 27.76
CA PRO A 300 -7.09 11.64 28.39
C PRO A 300 -7.74 12.71 27.51
N ARG A 301 -8.42 13.68 28.13
CA ARG A 301 -9.15 14.76 27.44
C ARG A 301 -8.28 15.73 26.61
N GLN A 302 -6.96 15.58 26.68
CA GLN A 302 -6.00 16.44 25.97
C GLN A 302 -5.84 16.04 24.49
N PHE A 303 -6.32 14.85 24.12
CA PHE A 303 -6.32 14.31 22.75
C PHE A 303 -7.57 14.71 21.97
#